data_AF-A0A450Z9Y8-F1
#
_entry.id   AF-A0A450Z9Y8-F1
#
_cell.length_a   1.000
_cell.length_b   1.000
_cell.length_c   1.000
_cell.angle_alpha   90.00
_cell.angle_beta   90.00
_cell.angle_gamma   90.00
#
_symmetry.space_group_name_H-M   'P 1'
#
loop_
_entity.id
_entity.type
_entity.pdbx_description
1 polymer ?
#
loop_
_entity_poly.entity_id
_entity_poly.type
_entity_poly.pdbx_seq_one_letter_code
_entity_poly.pdbx_strand_id
1 'polypeptide(L)'
;EVQCTECDHHLIMPHSCGHRSCPHCQHHESQQWLERQLKKQVPAEYFLLTFTLPKEFRELAWRHQRVLYSFMIRCAWETVKLFTQNDKKLKGTAGAIAVLHTHSRRLDYHPHVHLVVPAAAIDKKKKLWRTKNDGYLFNHKALAKVFRAKMLDAITDEELALPENYPKQWVVDCKSVGTGEKALI
;
A
#
# COMPACT_ATOMS: atom_id res chain seq x y z
N GLU A 1 -17.62 19.85 -37.19
CA GLU A 1 -17.34 21.24 -36.74
C GLU A 1 -18.50 21.69 -35.87
N VAL A 2 -18.20 22.38 -34.76
CA VAL A 2 -19.22 22.89 -33.84
C VAL A 2 -19.00 24.40 -33.72
N GLN A 3 -20.04 25.20 -33.92
CA GLN A 3 -19.98 26.67 -33.90
C GLN A 3 -20.91 27.22 -32.82
N CYS A 4 -20.45 28.25 -32.10
CA CYS A 4 -21.29 28.98 -31.14
C CYS A 4 -22.37 29.78 -31.89
N THR A 5 -23.61 29.75 -31.41
CA THR A 5 -24.71 30.52 -32.02
C THR A 5 -24.67 32.01 -31.67
N GLU A 6 -23.87 32.39 -30.68
CA GLU A 6 -23.80 33.76 -30.12
C GLU A 6 -22.47 34.48 -30.43
N CYS A 7 -21.46 33.79 -30.98
CA CYS A 7 -20.18 34.40 -31.36
C CYS A 7 -19.43 33.60 -32.45
N ASP A 8 -18.39 34.18 -33.04
CA ASP A 8 -17.55 33.58 -34.10
C ASP A 8 -16.59 32.48 -33.61
N HIS A 9 -16.92 31.78 -32.53
CA HIS A 9 -16.09 30.69 -32.02
C HIS A 9 -16.45 29.37 -32.71
N HIS A 10 -15.46 28.73 -33.34
CA HIS A 10 -15.59 27.43 -34.00
C HIS A 10 -14.60 26.43 -33.41
N LEU A 11 -15.05 25.18 -33.25
CA LEU A 11 -14.24 24.08 -32.74
C LEU A 11 -14.34 22.86 -33.67
N ILE A 12 -13.19 22.37 -34.11
CA ILE A 12 -13.13 21.16 -34.93
C ILE A 12 -13.10 19.95 -33.99
N MET A 13 -14.23 19.27 -33.89
CA MET A 13 -14.34 17.99 -33.17
C MET A 13 -14.31 16.83 -34.18
N PRO A 14 -13.23 16.03 -34.23
CA PRO A 14 -13.16 14.86 -35.11
C PRO A 14 -14.13 13.77 -34.64
N HIS A 15 -14.72 13.01 -35.57
CA HIS A 15 -15.57 11.88 -35.24
C HIS A 15 -14.75 10.76 -34.56
N SER A 16 -15.34 10.09 -33.57
CA SER A 16 -14.72 8.93 -32.92
C SER A 16 -14.71 7.74 -33.88
N CYS A 17 -13.52 7.20 -34.18
CA CYS A 17 -13.36 6.04 -35.06
C CYS A 17 -13.25 4.70 -34.31
N GLY A 18 -13.23 4.72 -32.98
CA GLY A 18 -13.10 3.52 -32.13
C GLY A 18 -11.75 2.80 -32.20
N HIS A 19 -10.80 3.28 -33.00
CA HIS A 19 -9.53 2.60 -33.21
C HIS A 19 -8.57 2.80 -32.02
N ARG A 20 -7.87 1.73 -31.60
CA ARG A 20 -6.96 1.75 -30.44
C ARG A 20 -5.75 2.69 -30.57
N SER A 21 -5.43 3.12 -31.79
CA SER A 21 -4.34 4.06 -32.06
C SER A 21 -4.84 5.48 -32.27
N CYS A 22 -6.16 5.72 -32.26
CA CYS A 22 -6.71 7.06 -32.40
C CYS A 22 -6.53 7.83 -31.09
N PRO A 23 -5.82 8.97 -31.09
CA PRO A 23 -5.59 9.74 -29.87
C PRO A 23 -6.89 10.24 -29.22
N HIS A 24 -7.90 10.61 -30.02
CA HIS A 24 -9.20 11.05 -29.50
C HIS A 24 -9.96 9.91 -28.79
N CYS A 25 -10.01 8.73 -29.41
CA CYS A 25 -10.70 7.57 -28.82
C CYS A 25 -9.94 7.04 -27.60
N GLN A 26 -8.60 6.98 -27.66
CA GLN A 26 -7.78 6.55 -26.52
C GLN A 26 -7.81 7.55 -25.37
N HIS A 27 -7.89 8.85 -25.66
CA HIS A 27 -8.09 9.86 -24.62
C HIS A 27 -9.42 9.62 -23.89
N HIS A 28 -10.51 9.39 -24.61
CA HIS A 28 -11.81 9.07 -24.02
C HIS A 28 -11.74 7.82 -23.11
N GLU A 29 -11.16 6.71 -23.60
CA GLU A 29 -10.98 5.49 -22.81
C GLU A 29 -10.11 5.71 -21.56
N SER A 30 -9.05 6.50 -21.69
CA SER A 30 -8.17 6.87 -20.57
C SER A 30 -8.89 7.70 -19.53
N GLN A 31 -9.73 8.66 -19.94
CA GLN A 31 -10.56 9.46 -19.04
C GLN A 31 -11.59 8.59 -18.31
N GLN A 32 -12.29 7.70 -19.03
CA GLN A 32 -13.21 6.77 -18.38
C GLN A 32 -12.49 5.84 -17.38
N TRP A 33 -11.29 5.37 -17.73
CA TRP A 33 -10.48 4.56 -16.82
C TRP A 33 -10.08 5.34 -15.57
N LEU A 34 -9.69 6.60 -15.72
CA LEU A 34 -9.32 7.51 -14.63
C LEU A 34 -10.51 7.75 -13.70
N GLU A 35 -11.69 8.06 -14.23
CA GLU A 35 -12.92 8.23 -13.45
C GLU A 35 -13.26 6.97 -12.63
N ARG A 36 -13.05 5.77 -13.22
CA ARG A 36 -13.23 4.51 -12.50
C ARG A 36 -12.22 4.32 -11.36
N GLN A 37 -10.99 4.81 -11.50
CA GLN A 37 -10.01 4.74 -10.41
C GLN A 37 -10.32 5.76 -9.31
N LEU A 38 -10.70 6.99 -9.67
CA LEU A 38 -11.11 8.03 -8.73
C LEU A 38 -12.30 7.56 -7.88
N LYS A 39 -13.29 6.89 -8.49
CA LYS A 39 -14.43 6.30 -7.75
C LYS A 39 -14.04 5.21 -6.75
N LYS A 40 -12.89 4.56 -6.91
CA LYS A 40 -12.36 3.54 -5.99
C LYS A 40 -11.47 4.12 -4.88
N GLN A 41 -11.12 5.41 -4.99
CA GLN A 41 -10.27 6.07 -4.01
C GLN A 41 -10.98 6.11 -2.66
N VAL A 42 -10.25 5.75 -1.61
CA VAL A 42 -10.76 5.85 -0.24
C VAL A 42 -10.56 7.29 0.23
N PRO A 43 -11.59 7.99 0.73
CA PRO A 43 -11.47 9.38 1.16
C PRO A 43 -10.72 9.49 2.51
N ALA A 44 -9.41 9.36 2.47
CA ALA A 44 -8.51 9.39 3.62
C ALA A 44 -7.09 9.83 3.23
N GLU A 45 -6.30 10.24 4.23
CA GLU A 45 -4.85 10.35 4.07
C GLU A 45 -4.24 8.94 3.99
N TYR A 46 -3.29 8.72 3.10
CA TYR A 46 -2.60 7.46 2.90
C TYR A 46 -1.21 7.49 3.51
N PHE A 47 -0.79 6.34 4.03
CA PHE A 47 0.52 6.12 4.57
C PHE A 47 1.19 4.94 3.86
N LEU A 48 2.46 5.11 3.52
CA LEU A 48 3.33 4.04 3.06
C LEU A 48 4.10 3.51 4.26
N LEU A 49 3.85 2.25 4.60
CA LEU A 49 4.60 1.53 5.61
C LEU A 49 5.54 0.56 4.92
N THR A 50 6.80 0.53 5.34
CA THR A 50 7.82 -0.37 4.77
C THR A 50 8.37 -1.25 5.88
N PHE A 51 8.14 -2.56 5.77
CA PHE A 51 8.65 -3.56 6.71
C PHE A 51 9.86 -4.25 6.09
N THR A 52 11.03 -4.08 6.69
CA THR A 52 12.29 -4.57 6.12
C THR A 52 12.79 -5.79 6.88
N LEU A 53 13.11 -6.86 6.14
CA LEU A 53 13.74 -8.04 6.71
C LEU A 53 15.23 -7.75 6.99
N PRO A 54 15.75 -8.02 8.21
CA PRO A 54 17.17 -7.84 8.50
C PRO A 54 18.07 -8.70 7.61
N LYS A 55 19.31 -8.24 7.40
CA LYS A 55 20.26 -8.90 6.49
C LYS A 55 20.53 -10.36 6.88
N GLU A 56 20.51 -10.65 8.17
CA GLU A 56 20.81 -11.96 8.75
C GLU A 56 19.75 -13.01 8.36
N PHE A 57 18.52 -12.58 8.06
CA PHE A 57 17.44 -13.46 7.62
C PHE A 57 17.40 -13.65 6.10
N ARG A 58 18.24 -12.96 5.32
CA ARG A 58 18.18 -13.01 3.86
C ARG A 58 18.53 -14.40 3.32
N GLU A 59 19.55 -15.05 3.84
CA GLU A 59 19.89 -16.43 3.45
C GLU A 59 18.73 -17.39 3.71
N LEU A 60 18.08 -17.27 4.87
CA LEU A 60 16.89 -18.06 5.20
C LEU A 60 15.75 -17.78 4.21
N ALA A 61 15.47 -16.50 3.94
CA ALA A 61 14.45 -16.09 2.97
C ALA A 61 14.76 -16.57 1.54
N TRP A 62 16.03 -16.58 1.15
CA TRP A 62 16.46 -17.07 -0.16
C TRP A 62 16.24 -18.58 -0.33
N ARG A 63 16.48 -19.36 0.73
CA ARG A 63 16.28 -20.82 0.71
C ARG A 63 14.81 -21.22 0.82
N HIS A 64 13.99 -20.41 1.50
CA HIS A 64 12.59 -20.72 1.82
C HIS A 64 11.62 -19.64 1.32
N GLN A 65 11.82 -19.17 0.08
CA GLN A 65 11.13 -18.00 -0.49
C GLN A 65 9.61 -18.04 -0.32
N ARG A 66 8.96 -19.12 -0.73
CA ARG A 66 7.49 -19.24 -0.68
C ARG A 66 6.95 -19.03 0.74
N VAL A 67 7.61 -19.62 1.72
CA VAL A 67 7.21 -19.58 3.13
C VAL A 67 7.52 -18.20 3.71
N LEU A 68 8.76 -17.74 3.61
CA LEU A 68 9.21 -16.49 4.23
C LEU A 68 8.53 -15.27 3.62
N TYR A 69 8.31 -15.25 2.31
CA TYR A 69 7.59 -14.16 1.64
C TYR A 69 6.12 -14.11 2.07
N SER A 70 5.49 -15.26 2.25
CA SER A 70 4.13 -15.34 2.80
C SER A 70 4.10 -14.79 4.23
N PHE A 71 5.06 -15.19 5.08
CA PHE A 71 5.18 -14.68 6.44
C PHE A 71 5.43 -13.18 6.49
N MET A 72 6.28 -12.64 5.62
CA MET A 72 6.55 -11.20 5.57
C MET A 72 5.27 -10.40 5.31
N ILE A 73 4.48 -10.79 4.31
CA ILE A 73 3.22 -10.09 3.99
C ILE A 73 2.20 -10.29 5.13
N ARG A 74 2.03 -11.52 5.62
CA ARG A 74 1.08 -11.85 6.70
C ARG A 74 1.40 -11.09 7.98
N CYS A 75 2.64 -11.17 8.44
CA CYS A 75 3.08 -10.54 9.69
C CYS A 75 3.02 -9.01 9.61
N ALA A 76 3.39 -8.42 8.47
CA ALA A 76 3.26 -6.98 8.25
C ALA A 76 1.78 -6.56 8.33
N TRP A 77 0.89 -7.26 7.62
CA TRP A 77 -0.55 -6.96 7.64
C TRP A 77 -1.17 -7.14 9.03
N GLU A 78 -0.89 -8.25 9.70
CA GLU A 78 -1.42 -8.50 11.04
C GLU A 78 -0.95 -7.46 12.06
N THR A 79 0.28 -6.98 11.92
CA THR A 79 0.82 -5.88 12.74
C THR A 79 -0.02 -4.62 12.54
N VAL A 80 -0.21 -4.19 11.28
CA VAL A 80 -1.01 -3.00 10.97
C VAL A 80 -2.45 -3.17 11.45
N LYS A 81 -3.07 -4.31 11.16
CA LYS A 81 -4.44 -4.63 11.58
C LYS A 81 -4.61 -4.51 13.10
N LEU A 82 -3.69 -5.07 13.88
CA LEU A 82 -3.73 -5.00 15.34
C LEU A 82 -3.61 -3.55 15.84
N PHE A 83 -2.72 -2.77 15.23
CA PHE A 83 -2.53 -1.37 15.60
C PHE A 83 -3.76 -0.53 15.29
N THR A 84 -4.38 -0.70 14.12
CA THR A 84 -5.63 -0.01 13.76
C THR A 84 -6.77 -0.36 14.71
N GLN A 85 -6.90 -1.63 15.10
CA GLN A 85 -7.94 -2.07 16.02
C GLN A 85 -7.78 -1.45 17.41
N ASN A 86 -6.54 -1.29 17.88
CA ASN A 86 -6.23 -0.76 19.21
C ASN A 86 -6.04 0.77 19.24
N ASP A 87 -5.97 1.43 18.09
CA ASP A 87 -5.82 2.89 18.01
C ASP A 87 -7.08 3.59 18.51
N LYS A 88 -6.90 4.65 19.32
CA LYS A 88 -7.99 5.37 19.99
C LYS A 88 -8.94 6.09 19.02
N LYS A 89 -8.48 6.46 17.82
CA LYS A 89 -9.28 7.16 16.80
C LYS A 89 -9.87 6.16 15.80
N LEU A 90 -9.07 5.21 15.31
CA LEU A 90 -9.49 4.28 14.25
C LEU A 90 -10.41 3.16 14.73
N LYS A 91 -10.09 2.46 15.83
CA LYS A 91 -10.95 1.43 16.48
C LYS A 91 -11.75 0.53 15.52
N GLY A 92 -11.12 0.02 14.47
CA GLY A 92 -11.87 -0.61 13.38
C GLY A 92 -11.06 -1.53 12.49
N THR A 93 -11.70 -2.01 11.43
CA THR A 93 -11.08 -2.84 10.40
C THR A 93 -10.37 -1.94 9.39
N ALA A 94 -9.05 -2.05 9.30
CA ALA A 94 -8.25 -1.40 8.26
C ALA A 94 -8.45 -2.06 6.89
N GLY A 95 -8.03 -1.36 5.84
CA GLY A 95 -7.66 -1.94 4.55
C GLY A 95 -6.21 -1.58 4.21
N ALA A 96 -5.57 -2.36 3.35
CA ALA A 96 -4.25 -2.04 2.81
C ALA A 96 -4.03 -2.74 1.47
N ILE A 97 -3.13 -2.19 0.66
CA ILE A 97 -2.53 -2.88 -0.49
C ILE A 97 -1.11 -3.26 -0.09
N ALA A 98 -0.75 -4.53 -0.26
CA ALA A 98 0.56 -5.06 0.07
C ALA A 98 1.36 -5.38 -1.19
N VAL A 99 2.63 -4.95 -1.22
CA VAL A 99 3.57 -5.27 -2.29
C VAL A 99 4.86 -5.76 -1.66
N LEU A 100 5.31 -6.94 -2.06
CA LEU A 100 6.61 -7.48 -1.69
C LEU A 100 7.64 -7.08 -2.75
N HIS A 101 8.74 -6.51 -2.31
CA HIS A 101 9.93 -6.28 -3.12
C HIS A 101 11.06 -7.16 -2.61
N THR A 102 11.76 -7.86 -3.51
CA THR A 102 12.86 -8.76 -3.15
C THR A 102 14.24 -8.10 -3.29
N HIS A 103 14.34 -7.01 -4.04
CA HIS A 103 15.62 -6.34 -4.33
C HIS A 103 15.58 -4.86 -3.96
N SER A 104 16.75 -4.33 -3.64
CA SER A 104 16.96 -2.89 -3.47
C SER A 104 17.06 -2.18 -4.82
N ARG A 105 17.12 -0.84 -4.81
CA ARG A 105 17.41 -0.05 -6.01
C ARG A 105 18.73 -0.44 -6.68
N ARG A 106 19.72 -0.92 -5.92
CA ARG A 106 21.02 -1.39 -6.41
C ARG A 106 21.00 -2.84 -6.90
N LEU A 107 19.82 -3.47 -6.94
CA LEU A 107 19.59 -4.88 -7.26
C LEU A 107 20.18 -5.88 -6.25
N ASP A 108 20.62 -5.42 -5.08
CA ASP A 108 21.00 -6.31 -3.98
C ASP A 108 19.76 -7.02 -3.43
N TYR A 109 19.88 -8.30 -3.08
CA TYR A 109 18.80 -9.03 -2.42
C TYR A 109 18.46 -8.37 -1.07
N HIS A 110 17.24 -7.84 -0.97
CA HIS A 110 16.75 -7.02 0.12
C HIS A 110 15.22 -7.16 0.24
N PRO A 111 14.70 -8.28 0.76
CA PRO A 111 13.27 -8.46 0.94
C PRO A 111 12.66 -7.40 1.87
N HIS A 112 11.62 -6.73 1.40
CA HIS A 112 10.82 -5.78 2.17
C HIS A 112 9.38 -5.75 1.65
N VAL A 113 8.43 -5.45 2.55
CA VAL A 113 7.01 -5.32 2.22
C VAL A 113 6.59 -3.88 2.35
N HIS A 114 6.03 -3.33 1.29
CA HIS A 114 5.30 -2.07 1.32
C HIS A 114 3.82 -2.31 1.57
N LEU A 115 3.26 -1.60 2.54
CA LEU A 115 1.82 -1.50 2.75
C LEU A 115 1.37 -0.07 2.47
N VAL A 116 0.48 0.11 1.50
CA VAL A 116 -0.24 1.37 1.30
C VAL A 116 -1.52 1.28 2.11
N VAL A 117 -1.61 2.10 3.16
CA VAL A 117 -2.67 2.03 4.18
C VAL A 117 -3.40 3.37 4.21
N PRO A 118 -4.70 3.45 3.88
CA PRO A 118 -5.49 4.62 4.23
C PRO A 118 -5.57 4.72 5.76
N ALA A 119 -5.40 5.93 6.30
CA ALA A 119 -5.61 6.27 7.71
C ALA A 119 -7.12 6.28 8.04
N ALA A 120 -7.78 5.18 7.70
CA ALA A 120 -9.20 4.98 7.85
C ALA A 120 -9.51 3.53 8.25
N ALA A 121 -10.62 3.37 8.95
CA ALA A 121 -11.10 2.08 9.38
C ALA A 121 -12.62 2.04 9.43
N ILE A 122 -13.17 0.84 9.22
CA ILE A 122 -14.61 0.56 9.32
C ILE A 122 -14.87 -0.21 10.62
N ASP A 123 -15.69 0.35 11.49
CA ASP A 123 -16.34 -0.40 12.56
C ASP A 123 -17.61 -1.03 11.99
N LYS A 124 -17.53 -2.32 11.61
CA LYS A 124 -18.65 -3.05 11.01
C LYS A 124 -19.84 -3.23 11.96
N LYS A 125 -19.60 -3.28 13.28
CA LYS A 125 -20.66 -3.48 14.27
C LYS A 125 -21.49 -2.21 14.41
N LYS A 126 -20.81 -1.06 14.51
CA LYS A 126 -21.47 0.25 14.64
C LYS A 126 -21.80 0.91 13.30
N LYS A 127 -21.37 0.30 12.18
CA LYS A 127 -21.45 0.86 10.83
C LYS A 127 -20.82 2.26 10.74
N LEU A 128 -19.68 2.45 11.41
CA LEU A 128 -19.00 3.75 11.46
C LEU A 128 -17.75 3.77 10.59
N TRP A 129 -17.62 4.85 9.81
CA TRP A 129 -16.37 5.26 9.16
C TRP A 129 -15.54 6.09 10.13
N ARG A 130 -14.26 5.77 10.28
CA ARG A 130 -13.33 6.47 11.18
C ARG A 130 -12.06 6.80 10.42
N THR A 131 -11.56 8.01 10.60
CA THR A 131 -10.34 8.50 9.95
C THR A 131 -9.38 9.14 10.96
N LYS A 132 -8.13 9.31 10.54
CA LYS A 132 -7.09 10.03 11.29
C LYS A 132 -6.33 10.94 10.31
N ASN A 133 -6.32 12.24 10.61
CA ASN A 133 -5.78 13.29 9.72
C ASN A 133 -4.76 14.18 10.45
N ASP A 134 -3.95 13.61 11.35
CA ASP A 134 -2.95 14.35 12.13
C ASP A 134 -1.52 14.20 11.57
N GLY A 135 -1.38 13.73 10.32
CA GLY A 135 -0.09 13.49 9.68
C GLY A 135 0.71 12.33 10.28
N TYR A 136 0.12 11.57 11.22
CA TYR A 136 0.78 10.50 11.94
C TYR A 136 -0.12 9.26 12.07
N LEU A 137 0.30 8.14 11.47
CA LEU A 137 -0.47 6.89 11.61
C LEU A 137 -0.09 6.12 12.88
N PHE A 138 1.11 5.52 12.93
CA PHE A 138 1.57 4.68 14.04
C PHE A 138 3.05 4.92 14.39
N ASN A 139 3.44 4.47 15.58
CA ASN A 139 4.83 4.54 16.02
C ASN A 139 5.65 3.44 15.32
N HIS A 140 6.62 3.85 14.51
CA HIS A 140 7.43 2.94 13.69
C HIS A 140 8.24 1.93 14.52
N LYS A 141 8.77 2.31 15.69
CA LYS A 141 9.49 1.40 16.58
C LYS A 141 8.57 0.34 17.18
N ALA A 142 7.35 0.72 17.54
CA ALA A 142 6.35 -0.21 18.04
C ALA A 142 5.92 -1.20 16.96
N LEU A 143 5.70 -0.72 15.72
CA LEU A 143 5.44 -1.59 14.57
C LEU A 143 6.57 -2.60 14.37
N ALA A 144 7.82 -2.14 14.36
CA ALA A 144 8.99 -3.00 14.16
C ALA A 144 9.13 -4.06 15.26
N LYS A 145 8.84 -3.71 16.52
CA LYS A 145 8.88 -4.66 17.64
C LYS A 145 7.86 -5.78 17.47
N VAL A 146 6.62 -5.45 17.11
CA VAL A 146 5.54 -6.44 16.93
C VAL A 146 5.75 -7.26 15.66
N PHE A 147 6.17 -6.64 14.57
CA PHE A 147 6.52 -7.34 13.33
C PHE A 147 7.66 -8.35 13.56
N ARG A 148 8.72 -7.96 14.27
CA ARG A 148 9.80 -8.86 14.66
C ARG A 148 9.26 -10.06 15.42
N ALA A 149 8.47 -9.85 16.47
CA ALA A 149 7.92 -10.95 17.26
C ALA A 149 7.13 -11.93 16.38
N LYS A 150 6.19 -11.42 15.58
CA LYS A 150 5.38 -12.23 14.65
C LYS A 150 6.21 -13.02 13.64
N MET A 151 7.26 -12.41 13.08
CA MET A 151 8.14 -13.09 12.14
C MET A 151 8.94 -14.21 12.80
N LEU A 152 9.47 -13.98 14.00
CA LEU A 152 10.19 -15.01 14.75
C LEU A 152 9.27 -16.16 15.11
N ASP A 153 8.10 -15.86 15.67
CA ASP A 153 7.09 -16.88 16.01
C ASP A 153 6.71 -17.71 14.79
N ALA A 154 6.39 -17.06 13.66
CA ALA A 154 6.03 -17.77 12.43
C ALA A 154 7.15 -18.65 11.85
N ILE A 155 8.41 -18.21 11.95
CA ILE A 155 9.57 -19.00 11.50
C ILE A 155 9.77 -20.22 12.41
N THR A 156 9.66 -20.03 13.73
CA THR A 156 9.80 -21.11 14.72
C THR A 156 8.65 -22.11 14.64
N ASP A 157 7.42 -21.66 14.41
CA ASP A 157 6.24 -22.52 14.23
C ASP A 157 6.37 -23.43 12.99
N GLU A 158 7.12 -23.00 11.98
CA GLU A 158 7.44 -23.78 10.77
C GLU A 158 8.72 -24.64 10.95
N GLU A 159 9.23 -24.75 12.18
CA GLU A 159 10.43 -25.52 12.54
C GLU A 159 11.70 -25.10 11.75
N LEU A 160 11.72 -23.86 11.23
CA LEU A 160 12.88 -23.33 10.52
C LEU A 160 13.90 -22.76 11.51
N ALA A 161 15.17 -23.11 11.30
CA ALA A 161 16.27 -22.60 12.11
C ALA A 161 16.42 -21.09 11.94
N LEU A 162 16.37 -20.36 13.06
CA LEU A 162 16.69 -18.95 13.09
C LEU A 162 18.20 -18.73 12.85
N PRO A 163 18.62 -17.59 12.28
CA PRO A 163 20.03 -17.25 12.19
C PRO A 163 20.69 -17.25 13.58
N GLU A 164 21.94 -17.69 13.69
CA GLU A 164 22.67 -17.74 14.97
C GLU A 164 22.72 -16.38 15.68
N ASN A 165 22.85 -15.31 14.90
CA ASN A 165 22.87 -13.95 15.38
C ASN A 165 21.94 -13.08 14.53
N TYR A 166 21.08 -12.29 15.17
CA TYR A 166 20.22 -11.32 14.51
C TYR A 166 19.91 -10.12 15.40
N PRO A 167 19.61 -8.95 14.81
CA PRO A 167 19.43 -7.73 15.58
C PRO A 167 18.16 -7.78 16.45
N LYS A 168 18.27 -7.17 17.64
CA LYS A 168 17.11 -6.92 18.53
C LYS A 168 16.18 -5.84 17.97
N GLN A 169 16.74 -4.87 17.25
CA GLN A 169 16.00 -3.78 16.63
C GLN A 169 15.80 -4.04 15.15
N TRP A 170 14.54 -4.06 14.72
CA TRP A 170 14.17 -4.17 13.30
C TRP A 170 13.70 -2.81 12.79
N VAL A 171 13.63 -2.67 11.47
CA VAL A 171 13.26 -1.40 10.82
C VAL A 171 11.88 -1.53 10.20
N VAL A 172 11.02 -0.58 10.57
CA VAL A 172 9.78 -0.28 9.87
C VAL A 172 9.76 1.22 9.65
N ASP A 173 9.40 1.65 8.45
CA ASP A 173 9.11 3.05 8.16
C ASP A 173 7.60 3.27 8.08
N CYS A 174 7.13 4.46 8.46
CA CYS A 174 5.72 4.85 8.37
C CYS A 174 5.65 6.30 7.92
N LYS A 175 5.30 6.54 6.66
CA LYS A 175 5.38 7.86 6.02
C LYS A 175 4.02 8.26 5.43
N SER A 176 3.56 9.48 5.70
CA SER A 176 2.41 10.05 4.98
C SER A 176 2.77 10.27 3.50
N VAL A 177 1.86 9.86 2.62
CA VAL A 177 1.99 10.00 1.16
C VAL A 177 0.83 10.78 0.54
N GLY A 178 0.04 11.47 1.37
CA GLY A 178 -1.05 12.35 0.93
C GLY A 178 -2.34 11.61 0.61
N THR A 179 -3.20 12.17 -0.24
CA THR A 179 -4.54 11.63 -0.55
C THR A 179 -4.55 10.62 -1.70
N GLY A 180 -3.42 10.44 -2.39
CA GLY A 180 -3.32 9.58 -3.57
C GLY A 180 -3.67 10.25 -4.91
N GLU A 181 -4.11 11.51 -4.90
CA GLU A 181 -4.42 12.26 -6.14
C GLU A 181 -3.24 12.31 -7.11
N LYS A 182 -2.02 12.49 -6.60
CA LYS A 182 -0.79 12.50 -7.40
C LYS A 182 -0.43 11.16 -8.07
N ALA A 183 -1.11 10.07 -7.71
CA ALA A 183 -0.90 8.77 -8.35
C ALA A 183 -1.78 8.57 -9.59
N LEU A 184 -2.77 9.45 -9.79
CA LEU A 184 -3.76 9.35 -10.86
C LEU A 184 -3.59 10.43 -11.95
N ILE A 185 -2.69 11.40 -11.73
CA ILE A 185 -2.44 12.57 -12.59
C ILE A 185 -0.99 12.52 -13.09
#